data_AF-A0A501WD54-F1
#
_entry.id   AF-A0A501WD54-F1
#
_cell.length_a   1.000
_cell.length_b   1.000
_cell.length_c   1.000
_cell.angle_alpha   90.00
_cell.angle_beta   90.00
_cell.angle_gamma   90.00
#
_symmetry.space_group_name_H-M   'P 1'
#
loop_
_entity.id
_entity.type
_entity.pdbx_description
1 polymer ?
#
loop_
_entity_poly.entity_id
_entity_poly.type
_entity_poly.pdbx_seq_one_letter_code
_entity_poly.pdbx_strand_id
1 'polypeptide(L)'
;MVHPYVVNTVNALVLLVAGLILYFENPARPPEALVAPSVAVLLLACTYHLRKHNRFVFHTVTALTLLLGLVIAWQAGSEIVSMSFRHTVLLLMALSCFVAVAFYVGTFVQERRTRNNSIYKDDL
;
A
#
# COMPACT_ATOMS: atom_id res chain seq x y z
N MET A 1 -7.30 9.14 -15.06
CA MET A 1 -6.55 8.78 -13.83
C MET A 1 -7.11 7.46 -13.33
N VAL A 2 -6.27 6.54 -12.88
CA VAL A 2 -6.75 5.26 -12.31
C VAL A 2 -7.46 5.56 -10.98
N HIS A 3 -8.62 4.95 -10.73
CA HIS A 3 -9.36 5.19 -9.49
C HIS A 3 -8.57 4.68 -8.26
N PRO A 4 -8.62 5.39 -7.11
CA PRO A 4 -7.89 5.00 -5.90
C PRO A 4 -8.16 3.58 -5.42
N TYR A 5 -9.40 3.09 -5.57
CA TYR A 5 -9.75 1.73 -5.16
C TYR A 5 -9.02 0.65 -5.99
N VAL A 6 -8.76 0.91 -7.28
CA VAL A 6 -8.03 -0.02 -8.17
C VAL A 6 -6.56 -0.08 -7.74
N VAL A 7 -5.95 1.09 -7.53
CA VAL A 7 -4.56 1.20 -7.06
C VAL A 7 -4.39 0.51 -5.71
N ASN A 8 -5.32 0.74 -4.78
CA ASN A 8 -5.35 0.10 -3.47
C ASN A 8 -5.46 -1.42 -3.57
N THR A 9 -6.37 -1.92 -4.42
CA THR A 9 -6.56 -3.36 -4.61
C THR A 9 -5.29 -4.01 -5.13
N VAL A 10 -4.67 -3.43 -6.17
CA VAL A 10 -3.42 -3.95 -6.75
C VAL A 10 -2.31 -3.95 -5.71
N ASN A 11 -2.09 -2.82 -5.01
CA ASN A 11 -1.05 -2.73 -3.99
C ASN A 11 -1.27 -3.75 -2.85
N ALA A 12 -2.51 -3.88 -2.38
CA ALA A 12 -2.83 -4.82 -1.32
C ALA A 12 -2.63 -6.28 -1.77
N LEU A 13 -3.00 -6.64 -3.00
CA LEU A 13 -2.74 -7.98 -3.53
C LEU A 13 -1.23 -8.27 -3.63
N VAL A 14 -0.44 -7.29 -4.08
CA VAL A 14 1.03 -7.42 -4.12
C VAL A 14 1.57 -7.66 -2.71
N LEU A 15 1.18 -6.86 -1.73
CA LEU A 15 1.62 -7.01 -0.34
C LEU A 15 1.21 -8.35 0.27
N LEU A 16 -0.01 -8.80 -0.02
CA LEU A 16 -0.54 -10.06 0.48
C LEU A 16 0.26 -11.25 -0.08
N VAL A 17 0.39 -11.33 -1.40
CA VAL A 17 1.07 -12.45 -2.07
C VAL A 17 2.56 -12.45 -1.74
N ALA A 18 3.24 -11.31 -1.88
CA ALA A 18 4.67 -11.18 -1.62
C ALA A 18 5.01 -11.43 -0.13
N GLY A 19 4.20 -10.91 0.79
CA GLY A 19 4.40 -11.13 2.23
C GLY A 19 4.17 -12.59 2.64
N LEU A 20 3.18 -13.26 2.05
CA LEU A 20 2.96 -14.70 2.27
C LEU A 20 4.11 -15.54 1.70
N ILE A 21 4.65 -15.18 0.53
CA ILE A 21 5.85 -15.82 -0.03
C ILE A 21 7.01 -15.74 0.98
N LEU A 22 7.31 -14.55 1.51
CA LEU A 22 8.37 -14.36 2.51
C LEU A 22 8.14 -15.17 3.79
N TYR A 23 6.88 -15.25 4.25
CA TYR A 23 6.53 -16.01 5.44
C TYR A 23 6.78 -17.51 5.26
N PHE A 24 6.38 -18.08 4.12
CA PHE A 24 6.53 -19.52 3.85
C PHE A 24 7.93 -19.93 3.38
N GLU A 25 8.68 -19.02 2.76
CA GLU A 25 10.08 -19.26 2.37
C GLU A 25 10.98 -19.42 3.60
N ASN A 26 10.74 -18.64 4.66
CA ASN A 26 11.57 -18.69 5.86
C ASN A 26 11.21 -19.92 6.73
N PRO A 27 12.15 -20.86 6.99
CA PRO A 27 11.88 -22.04 7.83
C PRO A 27 11.42 -21.69 9.25
N ALA A 28 11.88 -20.57 9.80
CA ALA A 28 11.52 -20.11 11.14
C ALA A 28 10.12 -19.47 11.21
N ARG A 29 9.51 -19.15 10.05
CA ARG A 29 8.18 -18.55 9.92
C ARG A 29 7.90 -17.45 10.94
N PRO A 30 8.73 -16.38 10.96
CA PRO A 30 8.62 -15.34 11.96
C PRO A 30 7.26 -14.63 11.88
N PRO A 31 6.58 -14.39 13.01
CA PRO A 31 5.29 -13.68 13.05
C PRO A 31 5.37 -12.28 12.43
N GLU A 32 6.53 -11.63 12.50
CA GLU A 32 6.77 -10.30 11.94
C GLU A 32 6.58 -10.24 10.41
N ALA A 33 6.81 -11.34 9.69
CA ALA A 33 6.57 -11.41 8.26
C ALA A 33 5.07 -11.37 7.88
N LEU A 34 4.17 -11.61 8.85
CA LEU A 34 2.71 -11.51 8.65
C LEU A 34 2.19 -10.09 8.80
N VAL A 35 3.01 -9.12 9.21
CA VAL A 35 2.59 -7.72 9.33
C VAL A 35 2.11 -7.17 7.98
N ALA A 36 2.90 -7.35 6.91
CA ALA A 36 2.52 -6.87 5.58
C ALA A 36 1.25 -7.56 5.01
N PRO A 37 1.11 -8.90 5.07
CA PRO A 37 -0.15 -9.59 4.75
C PRO A 37 -1.35 -9.11 5.56
N SER A 38 -1.18 -8.88 6.88
CA SER A 38 -2.26 -8.42 7.75
C SER A 38 -2.72 -7.01 7.36
N VAL A 39 -1.78 -6.10 7.11
CA VAL A 39 -2.09 -4.75 6.61
C VAL A 39 -2.71 -4.82 5.21
N ALA A 40 -2.28 -5.72 4.34
CA ALA A 40 -2.89 -5.92 3.04
C ALA A 40 -4.37 -6.30 3.12
N VAL A 41 -4.75 -7.19 4.05
CA VAL A 41 -6.16 -7.53 4.30
C VAL A 41 -6.95 -6.31 4.76
N LEU A 42 -6.39 -5.49 5.65
CA LEU A 42 -7.01 -4.23 6.08
C LEU A 42 -7.19 -3.26 4.91
N LEU A 43 -6.17 -3.11 4.06
CA LEU A 43 -6.26 -2.28 2.85
C LEU A 43 -7.35 -2.79 1.91
N LEU A 44 -7.47 -4.11 1.70
CA LEU A 44 -8.54 -4.69 0.90
C LEU A 44 -9.92 -4.36 1.49
N ALA A 45 -10.10 -4.45 2.81
CA ALA A 45 -11.34 -4.08 3.48
C ALA A 45 -11.68 -2.58 3.29
N CYS A 46 -10.67 -1.70 3.25
CA CYS A 46 -10.87 -0.27 2.95
C CYS A 46 -11.31 -0.01 1.51
N THR A 47 -11.11 -0.93 0.56
CA THR A 47 -11.47 -0.75 -0.86
C THR A 47 -12.95 -0.41 -1.06
N TYR A 48 -13.84 -1.01 -0.27
CA TYR A 48 -15.28 -0.70 -0.33
C TYR A 48 -15.56 0.76 -0.01
N HIS A 49 -14.90 1.29 1.02
CA HIS A 49 -15.06 2.68 1.45
C HIS A 49 -14.36 3.67 0.51
N LEU A 50 -13.25 3.27 -0.11
CA LEU A 50 -12.59 4.05 -1.17
C LEU A 50 -13.47 4.15 -2.42
N ARG A 51 -14.26 3.11 -2.74
CA ARG A 51 -15.24 3.17 -3.83
C ARG A 51 -16.39 4.14 -3.52
N LYS A 52 -16.76 4.28 -2.24
CA LYS A 52 -17.71 5.29 -1.76
C LYS A 52 -17.08 6.68 -1.57
N HIS A 53 -15.85 6.89 -2.05
CA HIS A 53 -15.18 8.18 -2.01
C HIS A 53 -15.02 8.81 -0.61
N ASN A 54 -15.00 8.02 0.46
CA ASN A 54 -14.86 8.56 1.82
C ASN A 54 -13.48 9.23 2.03
N ARG A 55 -13.46 10.56 2.25
CA ARG A 55 -12.25 11.37 2.49
C ARG A 55 -11.37 10.83 3.61
N PHE A 56 -11.99 10.51 4.74
CA PHE A 56 -11.28 10.06 5.92
C PHE A 56 -10.52 8.77 5.61
N VAL A 57 -11.22 7.79 5.03
CA VAL A 57 -10.61 6.51 4.65
C VAL A 57 -9.51 6.71 3.60
N PHE A 58 -9.72 7.59 2.62
CA PHE A 58 -8.71 7.88 1.61
C PHE A 58 -7.39 8.40 2.22
N HIS A 59 -7.46 9.37 3.13
CA HIS A 59 -6.28 9.89 3.81
C HIS A 59 -5.63 8.86 4.72
N THR A 60 -6.43 8.09 5.48
CA THR A 60 -5.93 7.02 6.35
C THR A 60 -5.21 5.93 5.55
N VAL A 61 -5.80 5.47 4.44
CA VAL A 61 -5.19 4.47 3.55
C VAL A 61 -3.88 5.00 2.96
N THR A 62 -3.86 6.27 2.53
CA THR A 62 -2.65 6.89 1.97
C THR A 62 -1.53 6.93 3.01
N ALA A 63 -1.82 7.39 4.22
CA ALA A 63 -0.85 7.46 5.31
C ALA A 63 -0.36 6.06 5.73
N LEU A 64 -1.28 5.09 5.86
CA LEU A 64 -0.96 3.72 6.22
C LEU A 64 -0.07 3.05 5.16
N THR A 65 -0.39 3.24 3.87
CA THR A 65 0.41 2.70 2.75
C THR A 65 1.81 3.30 2.73
N LEU A 66 1.93 4.62 2.96
CA LEU A 66 3.23 5.29 3.04
C LEU A 66 4.07 4.78 4.21
N LEU A 67 3.48 4.69 5.41
CA LEU A 67 4.16 4.19 6.60
C LEU A 67 4.65 2.75 6.39
N LEU A 68 3.78 1.89 5.85
CA LEU A 68 4.15 0.52 5.53
C LEU A 68 5.30 0.46 4.51
N GLY A 69 5.24 1.26 3.45
CA GLY A 69 6.31 1.36 2.46
C GLY A 69 7.65 1.77 3.08
N LEU A 70 7.65 2.75 4.00
CA LEU A 70 8.85 3.19 4.72
C LEU A 70 9.41 2.10 5.63
N VAL A 71 8.55 1.39 6.37
CA VAL A 71 8.96 0.29 7.27
C VAL A 71 9.56 -0.87 6.47
N ILE A 72 8.98 -1.22 5.33
CA ILE A 72 9.52 -2.27 4.45
C ILE A 72 10.84 -1.83 3.81
N ALA A 73 10.92 -0.58 3.33
CA ALA A 73 12.14 -0.04 2.75
C ALA A 73 13.29 0.01 3.78
N TRP A 74 12.99 0.36 5.03
CA TRP A 74 13.95 0.32 6.12
C TRP A 74 14.48 -1.10 6.37
N GLN A 75 13.59 -2.09 6.41
CA GLN A 75 13.98 -3.49 6.54
C GLN A 75 14.87 -3.94 5.37
N ALA A 76 14.50 -3.59 4.13
CA ALA A 76 15.29 -3.90 2.95
C ALA A 76 16.71 -3.28 3.03
N GLY A 77 16.82 -2.01 3.43
CA GLY A 77 18.10 -1.30 3.53
C GLY A 77 19.04 -1.81 4.64
N SER A 78 18.50 -2.47 5.66
CA SER A 78 19.30 -3.08 6.73
C SER A 78 20.09 -4.32 6.30
N GLU A 79 19.76 -4.91 5.15
CA GLU A 79 20.46 -6.07 4.58
C GLU A 79 21.60 -5.63 3.66
N ILE A 80 22.74 -5.29 4.26
CA ILE A 80 23.77 -4.47 3.62
C ILE A 80 24.56 -5.16 2.46
N VAL A 81 24.50 -6.48 2.21
CA VAL A 81 25.55 -7.11 1.36
C VAL A 81 25.11 -8.21 0.38
N SER A 82 23.85 -8.65 0.32
CA SER A 82 23.47 -9.67 -0.66
C SER A 82 22.13 -9.40 -1.33
N MET A 83 22.11 -9.48 -2.66
CA MET A 83 20.88 -9.52 -3.47
C MET A 83 20.16 -10.86 -3.28
N SER A 84 19.74 -11.11 -2.04
CA SER A 84 18.99 -12.30 -1.66
C SER A 84 17.55 -12.18 -2.16
N PHE A 85 16.90 -13.31 -2.42
CA PHE A 85 15.51 -13.35 -2.87
C PHE A 85 14.59 -12.53 -1.95
N ARG A 86 14.77 -12.65 -0.63
CA ARG A 86 14.07 -11.83 0.38
C ARG A 86 14.20 -10.33 0.12
N HIS A 87 15.40 -9.84 -0.15
CA HIS A 87 15.66 -8.43 -0.39
C HIS A 87 14.92 -7.93 -1.64
N THR A 88 14.93 -8.72 -2.73
CA THR A 88 14.20 -8.38 -3.96
C THR A 88 12.69 -8.30 -3.72
N VAL A 89 12.12 -9.24 -2.96
CA VAL A 89 10.67 -9.24 -2.63
C VAL A 89 10.31 -8.03 -1.76
N LEU A 90 11.12 -7.70 -0.75
CA LEU A 90 10.91 -6.51 0.09
C LEU A 90 10.97 -5.22 -0.74
N LEU A 91 11.92 -5.10 -1.67
CA LEU A 91 12.00 -3.94 -2.57
C LEU A 91 10.77 -3.83 -3.48
N LEU A 92 10.28 -4.94 -4.01
CA LEU A 92 9.05 -4.96 -4.82
C LEU A 92 7.84 -4.48 -4.03
N MET A 93 7.70 -4.94 -2.78
CA MET A 93 6.63 -4.51 -1.88
C MET A 93 6.74 -3.02 -1.55
N ALA A 94 7.92 -2.53 -1.20
CA ALA A 94 8.16 -1.12 -0.91
C ALA A 94 7.86 -0.24 -2.14
N LEU A 95 8.33 -0.65 -3.32
CA LEU A 95 8.08 0.05 -4.58
C LEU A 95 6.58 0.13 -4.89
N SER A 96 5.85 -0.98 -4.71
CA SER A 96 4.39 -1.00 -4.87
C SER A 96 3.70 0.02 -3.97
N CYS A 97 4.10 0.10 -2.69
CA CYS A 97 3.58 1.11 -1.76
C CYS A 97 3.85 2.54 -2.22
N PHE A 98 5.08 2.84 -2.65
CA PHE A 98 5.42 4.19 -3.11
C PHE A 98 4.70 4.59 -4.39
N VAL A 99 4.55 3.65 -5.34
CA VAL A 99 3.75 3.86 -6.54
C VAL A 99 2.31 4.16 -6.15
N ALA A 100 1.71 3.37 -5.27
CA ALA A 100 0.34 3.60 -4.81
C ALA A 100 0.15 4.98 -4.16
N VAL A 101 1.07 5.38 -3.28
CA VAL A 101 1.06 6.70 -2.64
C VAL A 101 1.21 7.82 -3.67
N ALA A 102 2.08 7.68 -4.66
CA ALA A 102 2.22 8.66 -5.73
C ALA A 102 0.90 8.89 -6.48
N PHE A 103 0.13 7.82 -6.74
CA PHE A 103 -1.21 7.94 -7.31
C PHE A 103 -2.19 8.66 -6.35
N TYR A 104 -2.20 8.32 -5.06
CA TYR A 104 -3.08 8.97 -4.08
C TYR A 104 -2.77 10.47 -3.90
N VAL A 105 -1.49 10.82 -3.80
CA VAL A 105 -1.07 12.22 -3.73
C VAL A 105 -1.40 12.94 -5.04
N GLY A 106 -1.21 12.27 -6.19
CA GLY A 106 -1.60 12.78 -7.49
C GLY A 106 -3.08 13.13 -7.58
N THR A 107 -3.97 12.28 -7.05
CA THR A 107 -5.42 12.58 -7.01
C THR A 107 -5.72 13.78 -6.12
N PHE A 108 -5.07 13.90 -4.96
CA PHE A 108 -5.23 15.06 -4.07
C PHE A 108 -4.77 16.38 -4.72
N VAL A 109 -3.61 16.36 -5.38
CA VAL A 109 -3.08 17.54 -6.10
C VAL A 109 -4.01 17.94 -7.24
N GLN A 110 -4.58 16.98 -7.97
CA GLN A 110 -5.52 17.25 -9.06
C GLN A 110 -6.81 17.89 -8.55
N GLU A 111 -7.40 17.39 -7.47
CA GLU A 111 -8.57 18.00 -6.83
C GLU A 111 -8.31 19.45 -6.45
N ARG A 112 -7.15 19.71 -5.81
CA ARG A 112 -6.75 21.07 -5.42
C ARG A 112 -6.60 22.00 -6.62
N ARG A 113 -6.05 21.52 -7.74
CA ARG A 113 -5.88 22.31 -8.97
C ARG A 113 -7.21 22.64 -9.64
N THR A 114 -8.12 21.67 -9.70
CA THR A 114 -9.43 21.82 -10.37
C THR A 114 -10.47 22.55 -9.53
N ARG A 115 -10.20 22.79 -8.22
CA ARG A 115 -11.16 23.35 -7.24
C ARG A 115 -12.51 22.64 -7.23
N ASN A 116 -12.56 21.40 -7.72
CA ASN A 116 -13.78 20.63 -7.87
C ASN A 116 -13.71 19.46 -6.88
N ASN A 117 -14.50 19.52 -5.81
CA ASN A 117 -14.69 18.41 -4.87
C ASN A 117 -15.55 17.30 -5.48
N SER A 118 -15.51 17.09 -6.80
CA SER A 118 -16.42 16.19 -7.52
C SER A 118 -16.29 14.73 -7.11
N ILE A 119 -15.15 14.35 -6.52
CA ILE A 119 -14.93 13.01 -5.97
C ILE A 119 -15.79 12.79 -4.72
N TYR A 120 -16.20 13.84 -3.99
CA TYR A 120 -16.88 13.75 -2.69
C TYR A 120 -18.34 14.22 -2.70
N LYS A 121 -18.95 14.37 -3.87
CA LYS A 121 -20.29 14.97 -3.99
C LYS A 121 -21.42 14.03 -3.59
N ASP A 122 -21.17 12.72 -3.50
CA ASP A 122 -22.21 11.73 -3.21
C ASP A 122 -22.51 11.58 -1.71
N ASP A 123 -21.82 12.32 -0.84
CA ASP A 123 -21.95 12.27 0.63
C ASP A 123 -22.82 13.41 1.21
N LEU A 124 -23.49 14.22 0.38
CA LEU A 124 -24.36 15.34 0.77
C LEU A 124 -25.80 15.17 0.29
#